data_AF-A0A9W6NXL1-F1
#
_entry.id   AF-A0A9W6NXL1-F1
#
_cell.length_a   1.000
_cell.length_b   1.000
_cell.length_c   1.000
_cell.angle_alpha   90.00
_cell.angle_beta   90.00
_cell.angle_gamma   90.00
#
_symmetry.space_group_name_H-M   'P 1'
#
loop_
_entity.id
_entity.type
_entity.pdbx_description
1 polymer ?
#
loop_
_entity_poly.entity_id
_entity_poly.type
_entity_poly.pdbx_seq_one_letter_code
_entity_poly.pdbx_strand_id
1 'polypeptide(L)'
;MASSTSGLHTLSVAKLKKIALPLPTLEEQRRIVVVLEGHLSRLDAAAATLAVAAQRLHRLQERLVLDAITGSSHDSERSECQLAGVGSNDGNLPDLPMGWTWSRLGDVADVVGGVTKDAKKQADPGFIEVPYLRVANVQRGRLDLSDVARIRVSPSKAEALSLRPGDVLLNEGGDRDKLARGWVWEGQIEHCIHQNHVFRARVRNPRLDPYFLSWTTNTIGGRWAERNGKQSVNLASISLSMIRRMPVIVPASGHASVAIARLRDELDSMARLREEIARAETQNKALRRAVLAAAFTGALSCRTGEVPVSDESVVA
;
A
#
# COMPACT_ATOMS: atom_id res chain seq x y z
N MET A 1 -27.08 -17.63 17.69
CA MET A 1 -27.39 -19.05 17.97
C MET A 1 -26.16 -19.92 17.73
N ALA A 2 -25.14 -19.79 18.58
CA ALA A 2 -24.02 -20.74 18.67
C ALA A 2 -23.67 -20.85 20.15
N SER A 3 -23.58 -22.07 20.70
CA SER A 3 -23.17 -22.32 22.08
C SER A 3 -21.85 -23.06 22.04
N SER A 4 -20.82 -22.57 22.75
CA SER A 4 -19.50 -23.19 22.75
C SER A 4 -19.40 -24.28 23.80
N THR A 5 -19.00 -25.46 23.35
CA THR A 5 -18.23 -26.40 24.16
C THR A 5 -16.99 -26.68 23.30
N SER A 6 -15.80 -26.35 23.80
CA SER A 6 -14.49 -26.66 23.16
C SER A 6 -13.98 -25.76 22.02
N GLY A 7 -14.39 -24.48 21.92
CA GLY A 7 -13.82 -23.53 20.94
C GLY A 7 -14.21 -23.76 19.47
N LEU A 8 -15.01 -24.80 19.19
CA LEU A 8 -15.60 -25.09 17.88
C LEU A 8 -17.05 -24.61 17.85
N HIS A 9 -17.34 -23.65 16.98
CA HIS A 9 -18.72 -23.21 16.74
C HIS A 9 -19.43 -24.19 15.80
N THR A 10 -20.29 -25.05 16.36
CA THR A 10 -21.12 -25.99 15.56
C THR A 10 -22.61 -25.66 15.67
N LEU A 11 -23.32 -25.79 14.54
CA LEU A 11 -24.77 -25.61 14.42
C LEU A 11 -25.42 -27.00 14.39
N SER A 12 -26.23 -27.34 15.40
CA SER A 12 -26.87 -28.66 15.46
C SER A 12 -28.11 -28.74 14.57
N VAL A 13 -28.31 -29.89 13.92
CA VAL A 13 -29.46 -30.17 13.05
C VAL A 13 -30.80 -29.95 13.78
N ALA A 14 -30.85 -30.29 15.08
CA ALA A 14 -32.03 -30.06 15.92
C ALA A 14 -32.36 -28.57 16.12
N LYS A 15 -31.36 -27.68 16.09
CA LYS A 15 -31.57 -26.22 16.15
C LYS A 15 -32.03 -25.67 14.80
N LEU A 16 -31.47 -26.17 13.70
CA LEU A 16 -31.89 -25.80 12.33
C LEU A 16 -33.36 -26.11 12.07
N LYS A 17 -33.87 -27.28 12.49
CA LYS A 17 -35.28 -27.68 12.33
C LYS A 17 -36.28 -26.75 13.04
N LYS A 18 -35.83 -25.94 14.01
CA LYS A 18 -36.67 -25.02 14.78
C LYS A 18 -36.71 -23.60 14.21
N ILE A 19 -35.97 -23.33 13.13
CA ILE A 19 -35.97 -22.01 12.49
C ILE A 19 -37.29 -21.85 11.73
N ALA A 20 -38.09 -20.86 12.13
CA ALA A 20 -39.28 -20.47 11.38
C ALA A 20 -38.84 -19.73 10.11
N LEU A 21 -39.32 -20.21 8.95
CA LEU A 21 -39.04 -19.61 7.65
C LEU A 21 -40.35 -19.08 7.05
N PRO A 22 -40.38 -17.84 6.54
CA PRO A 22 -41.51 -17.37 5.76
C PRO A 22 -41.58 -18.20 4.47
N LEU A 23 -42.72 -18.85 4.24
CA LEU A 23 -42.95 -19.74 3.09
C LEU A 23 -44.04 -19.15 2.18
N PRO A 24 -43.69 -18.26 1.25
CA PRO A 24 -44.66 -17.73 0.29
C PRO A 24 -45.07 -18.79 -0.74
N THR A 25 -46.08 -18.50 -1.57
CA THR A 25 -46.52 -19.42 -2.64
C THR A 25 -45.39 -19.72 -3.62
N LEU A 26 -45.44 -20.86 -4.32
CA LEU A 26 -44.40 -21.22 -5.31
C LEU A 26 -44.26 -20.18 -6.43
N GLU A 27 -45.36 -19.53 -6.81
CA GLU A 27 -45.34 -18.45 -7.79
C GLU A 27 -44.57 -17.23 -7.26
N GLU A 28 -44.86 -16.83 -6.03
CA GLU A 28 -44.19 -15.71 -5.37
C GLU A 28 -42.70 -16.02 -5.12
N GLN A 29 -42.36 -17.27 -4.74
CA GLN A 29 -40.96 -17.71 -4.65
C GLN A 29 -40.23 -17.55 -5.98
N ARG A 30 -40.82 -17.98 -7.10
CA ARG A 30 -40.23 -17.83 -8.43
C ARG A 30 -40.07 -16.36 -8.82
N ARG A 31 -41.06 -15.51 -8.53
CA ARG A 31 -41.00 -14.07 -8.78
C ARG A 31 -39.85 -13.41 -8.00
N ILE A 32 -39.71 -13.74 -6.71
CA ILE A 32 -38.62 -13.25 -5.86
C ILE A 32 -37.26 -13.67 -6.42
N VAL A 33 -37.10 -14.93 -6.85
CA VAL A 33 -35.85 -15.42 -7.44
C VAL A 33 -35.48 -14.63 -8.70
N VAL A 34 -36.42 -14.43 -9.63
CA VAL A 34 -36.14 -13.68 -10.88
C VAL A 34 -35.68 -12.25 -10.60
N VAL A 35 -36.36 -11.55 -9.68
CA VAL A 35 -35.99 -10.18 -9.29
C VAL A 35 -34.62 -10.17 -8.61
N LEU A 36 -34.38 -11.11 -7.70
CA LEU A 36 -33.11 -11.26 -7.00
C LEU A 36 -31.96 -11.53 -7.97
N GLU A 37 -32.11 -12.48 -8.89
CA GLU A 37 -31.09 -12.82 -9.88
C GLU A 37 -30.71 -11.58 -10.70
N GLY A 38 -31.69 -10.82 -11.20
CA GLY A 38 -31.43 -9.59 -11.95
C GLY A 38 -30.65 -8.54 -11.16
N HIS A 39 -31.02 -8.28 -9.89
CA HIS A 39 -30.31 -7.33 -9.04
C HIS A 39 -28.93 -7.83 -8.62
N LEU A 40 -28.81 -9.10 -8.23
CA LEU A 40 -27.54 -9.71 -7.81
C LEU A 40 -26.55 -9.76 -8.97
N SER A 41 -26.98 -10.13 -10.18
CA SER A 41 -26.13 -10.09 -11.38
C SER A 41 -25.61 -8.69 -11.68
N ARG A 42 -26.43 -7.64 -11.53
CA ARG A 42 -25.99 -6.24 -11.69
C ARG A 42 -24.97 -5.84 -10.63
N LEU A 43 -25.18 -6.24 -9.38
CA LEU A 43 -24.25 -5.97 -8.28
C LEU A 43 -22.91 -6.70 -8.49
N ASP A 44 -22.95 -7.95 -8.94
CA ASP A 44 -21.76 -8.74 -9.26
C ASP A 44 -20.97 -8.11 -10.42
N ALA A 45 -21.65 -7.67 -11.49
CA ALA A 45 -21.03 -6.96 -12.60
C ALA A 45 -20.39 -5.63 -12.16
N ALA A 46 -21.06 -4.88 -11.29
CA ALA A 46 -20.51 -3.65 -10.71
C ALA A 46 -19.29 -3.93 -9.83
N ALA A 47 -19.31 -4.98 -9.00
CA ALA A 47 -18.18 -5.38 -8.16
C ALA A 47 -16.97 -5.79 -9.02
N ALA A 48 -17.19 -6.55 -10.09
CA ALA A 48 -16.14 -6.91 -11.05
C ALA A 48 -15.54 -5.66 -11.73
N THR A 49 -16.38 -4.71 -12.13
CA THR A 49 -15.93 -3.46 -12.77
C THR A 49 -15.08 -2.62 -11.81
N LEU A 50 -15.50 -2.49 -10.55
CA LEU A 50 -14.76 -1.77 -9.52
C LEU A 50 -13.40 -2.42 -9.23
N ALA A 51 -13.35 -3.76 -9.16
CA ALA A 51 -12.09 -4.49 -8.97
C ALA A 51 -11.12 -4.25 -10.14
N VAL A 52 -11.60 -4.27 -11.39
CA VAL A 52 -10.79 -3.96 -12.56
C VAL A 52 -10.32 -2.49 -12.54
N ALA A 53 -11.18 -1.56 -12.16
CA ALA A 53 -10.81 -0.15 -12.04
C ALA A 53 -9.72 0.08 -10.99
N ALA A 54 -9.83 -0.55 -9.82
CA ALA A 54 -8.82 -0.51 -8.77
C ALA A 54 -7.46 -1.04 -9.26
N GLN A 55 -7.47 -2.17 -9.98
CA GLN A 55 -6.25 -2.75 -10.53
C GLN A 55 -5.62 -1.85 -11.62
N ARG A 56 -6.43 -1.27 -12.51
CA ARG A 56 -5.95 -0.33 -13.52
C ARG A 56 -5.32 0.91 -12.88
N LEU A 57 -5.96 1.46 -11.85
CA LEU A 57 -5.45 2.60 -11.11
C LEU A 57 -4.11 2.30 -10.44
N HIS A 58 -3.96 1.10 -9.86
CA HIS A 58 -2.70 0.66 -9.28
C HIS A 58 -1.57 0.59 -10.33
N ARG A 59 -1.81 -0.05 -11.49
CA ARG A 59 -0.81 -0.13 -12.57
C ARG A 59 -0.47 1.24 -13.16
N LEU A 60 -1.46 2.12 -13.30
CA LEU A 60 -1.24 3.49 -13.74
C LEU A 60 -0.31 4.23 -12.77
N GLN A 61 -0.47 4.01 -11.46
CA GLN A 61 0.33 4.68 -10.44
C GLN A 61 1.80 4.27 -10.57
N GLU A 62 2.05 2.96 -10.71
CA GLU A 62 3.41 2.44 -10.91
C GLU A 62 4.06 3.00 -12.17
N ARG A 63 3.29 3.14 -13.25
CA ARG A 63 3.76 3.70 -14.51
C ARG A 63 4.08 5.19 -14.40
N LEU A 64 3.19 5.99 -13.81
CA LEU A 64 3.40 7.43 -13.63
C LEU A 64 4.64 7.71 -12.78
N VAL A 65 4.81 6.97 -11.67
CA VAL A 65 6.02 7.09 -10.85
C VAL A 65 7.25 6.72 -11.68
N LEU A 66 7.21 5.61 -12.41
CA LEU A 66 8.34 5.17 -13.24
C LEU A 66 8.69 6.22 -14.30
N ASP A 67 7.71 6.75 -15.02
CA ASP A 67 7.91 7.75 -16.05
C ASP A 67 8.44 9.07 -15.48
N ALA A 68 7.99 9.46 -14.28
CA ALA A 68 8.51 10.64 -13.59
C ALA A 68 9.98 10.48 -13.14
N ILE A 69 10.35 9.33 -12.55
CA ILE A 69 11.72 9.11 -12.06
C ILE A 69 12.72 8.77 -13.16
N THR A 70 12.27 8.28 -14.32
CA THR A 70 13.15 8.06 -15.48
C THR A 70 13.15 9.26 -16.43
N GLY A 71 12.33 10.27 -16.16
CA GLY A 71 12.17 11.44 -17.01
C GLY A 71 11.58 11.11 -18.38
N SER A 72 10.77 10.04 -18.49
CA SER A 72 10.17 9.63 -19.76
C SER A 72 9.26 10.67 -20.40
N SER A 73 8.74 11.61 -19.61
CA SER A 73 7.91 12.71 -20.10
C SER A 73 8.72 13.89 -20.66
N HIS A 74 10.05 13.79 -20.73
CA HIS A 74 10.91 14.81 -21.32
C HIS A 74 11.28 14.45 -22.78
N ASP A 75 11.01 15.37 -23.71
CA ASP A 75 11.47 15.33 -25.11
C ASP A 75 12.95 15.72 -25.22
N SER A 76 13.81 14.99 -24.52
CA SER A 76 15.26 15.12 -24.64
C SER A 76 15.85 13.84 -25.20
N GLU A 77 16.94 13.98 -25.96
CA GLU A 77 17.77 12.82 -26.32
C GLU A 77 18.13 12.01 -25.08
N ARG A 78 18.13 10.69 -25.23
CA ARG A 78 18.48 9.76 -24.17
C ARG A 78 19.91 9.28 -24.34
N SER A 79 20.60 9.14 -23.22
CA SER A 79 21.95 8.58 -23.16
C SER A 79 21.88 7.16 -22.60
N GLU A 80 22.71 6.29 -23.17
CA GLU A 80 22.82 4.90 -22.74
C GLU A 80 23.21 4.80 -21.26
N CYS A 81 22.73 3.76 -20.58
CA CYS A 81 23.05 3.51 -19.18
C CYS A 81 24.57 3.28 -18.96
N GLN A 82 25.24 4.29 -18.42
CA GLN A 82 26.64 4.20 -17.99
C GLN A 82 26.73 3.98 -16.47
N LEU A 83 26.59 2.72 -16.03
CA LEU A 83 26.78 2.34 -14.63
C LEU A 83 27.77 1.19 -14.50
N ALA A 84 28.89 1.42 -13.82
CA ALA A 84 29.92 0.40 -13.62
C ALA A 84 29.39 -0.78 -12.79
N GLY A 85 29.65 -2.00 -13.22
CA GLY A 85 29.25 -3.22 -12.50
C GLY A 85 30.00 -3.38 -11.17
N VAL A 86 29.27 -3.66 -10.09
CA VAL A 86 29.82 -3.80 -8.71
C VAL A 86 29.44 -5.13 -8.05
N GLY A 87 29.18 -6.16 -8.86
CA GLY A 87 28.76 -7.49 -8.37
C GLY A 87 27.33 -7.52 -7.82
N SER A 88 26.45 -6.67 -8.36
CA SER A 88 24.99 -6.73 -8.15
C SER A 88 24.29 -7.09 -9.46
N ASN A 89 23.14 -7.75 -9.38
CA ASN A 89 22.23 -7.96 -10.50
C ASN A 89 21.38 -6.71 -10.70
N ASP A 90 21.86 -5.80 -11.54
CA ASP A 90 21.17 -4.53 -11.80
C ASP A 90 19.95 -4.70 -12.74
N GLY A 91 19.89 -5.80 -13.48
CA GLY A 91 18.91 -6.06 -14.53
C GLY A 91 19.02 -5.06 -15.68
N ASN A 92 17.94 -4.91 -16.45
CA ASN A 92 17.90 -3.93 -17.54
C ASN A 92 17.51 -2.54 -17.00
N LEU A 93 18.48 -1.63 -16.94
CA LEU A 93 18.27 -0.24 -16.55
C LEU A 93 17.95 0.59 -17.80
N PRO A 94 16.88 1.40 -17.80
CA PRO A 94 16.53 2.20 -18.95
C PRO A 94 17.54 3.33 -19.21
N ASP A 95 17.62 3.73 -20.47
CA ASP A 95 18.31 4.95 -20.89
C ASP A 95 17.62 6.18 -20.30
N LEU A 96 18.42 7.12 -19.84
CA LEU A 96 17.95 8.32 -19.16
C LEU A 96 18.09 9.56 -20.07
N PRO A 97 17.25 10.58 -19.88
CA PRO A 97 17.43 11.90 -20.48
C PRO A 97 18.85 12.45 -20.33
N MET A 98 19.31 13.23 -21.31
CA MET A 98 20.58 13.96 -21.20
C MET A 98 20.68 14.75 -19.89
N GLY A 99 21.84 14.64 -19.23
CA GLY A 99 22.13 15.28 -17.94
C GLY A 99 21.63 14.50 -16.72
N TRP A 100 20.88 13.42 -16.91
CA TRP A 100 20.51 12.47 -15.87
C TRP A 100 21.51 11.31 -15.88
N THR A 101 21.86 10.82 -14.70
CA THR A 101 22.89 9.78 -14.57
C THR A 101 22.48 8.71 -13.58
N TRP A 102 22.80 7.46 -13.88
CA TRP A 102 22.80 6.40 -12.89
C TRP A 102 23.97 6.57 -11.92
N SER A 103 23.76 6.26 -10.64
CA SER A 103 24.79 6.27 -9.59
C SER A 103 24.50 5.16 -8.58
N ARG A 104 25.49 4.79 -7.74
CA ARG A 104 25.24 3.89 -6.62
C ARG A 104 24.72 4.68 -5.43
N LEU A 105 23.79 4.10 -4.67
CA LEU A 105 23.22 4.75 -3.49
C LEU A 105 24.31 5.23 -2.51
N GLY A 106 25.33 4.41 -2.28
CA GLY A 106 26.45 4.75 -1.40
C GLY A 106 27.29 5.94 -1.87
N ASP A 107 27.29 6.24 -3.17
CA ASP A 107 28.05 7.37 -3.74
C ASP A 107 27.32 8.70 -3.50
N VAL A 108 25.99 8.67 -3.47
CA VAL A 108 25.14 9.87 -3.38
C VAL A 108 24.50 10.10 -2.01
N ALA A 109 24.53 9.10 -1.13
CA ALA A 109 23.96 9.16 0.21
C ALA A 109 24.89 8.49 1.25
N ASP A 110 24.87 9.00 2.48
CA ASP A 110 25.42 8.29 3.64
C ASP A 110 24.39 7.27 4.13
N VAL A 111 24.69 5.98 3.95
CA VAL A 111 23.78 4.88 4.31
C VAL A 111 24.30 4.17 5.56
N VAL A 112 23.51 4.18 6.63
CA VAL A 112 23.83 3.55 7.90
C VAL A 112 22.73 2.57 8.35
N GLY A 113 23.13 1.53 9.07
CA GLY A 113 22.21 0.67 9.82
C GLY A 113 21.84 1.29 11.16
N GLY A 114 20.81 0.76 11.80
CA GLY A 114 20.34 1.24 13.09
C GLY A 114 20.87 0.44 14.28
N VAL A 115 20.20 0.60 15.42
CA VAL A 115 20.57 -0.05 16.69
C VAL A 115 19.91 -1.41 16.88
N THR A 116 20.64 -2.35 17.47
CA THR A 116 20.11 -3.66 17.91
C THR A 116 19.58 -3.55 19.34
N LYS A 117 18.39 -4.08 19.59
CA LYS A 117 17.83 -4.18 20.94
C LYS A 117 18.59 -5.24 21.74
N ASP A 118 19.26 -4.80 22.80
CA ASP A 118 20.05 -5.65 23.70
C ASP A 118 19.47 -5.55 25.11
N ALA A 119 18.98 -6.67 25.63
CA ALA A 119 18.24 -6.72 26.89
C ALA A 119 19.04 -6.18 28.10
N LYS A 120 20.35 -6.41 28.14
CA LYS A 120 21.19 -5.93 29.27
C LYS A 120 21.30 -4.41 29.26
N LYS A 121 21.47 -3.82 28.07
CA LYS A 121 21.56 -2.35 27.91
C LYS A 121 20.24 -1.64 28.17
N GLN A 122 19.10 -2.35 28.06
CA GLN A 122 17.80 -1.76 28.37
C GLN A 122 17.54 -1.56 29.86
N ALA A 123 18.32 -2.20 30.74
CA ALA A 123 18.24 -2.02 32.18
C ALA A 123 19.24 -0.98 32.72
N ASP A 124 20.11 -0.44 31.88
CA ASP A 124 21.18 0.48 32.30
C ASP A 124 20.62 1.91 32.54
N PRO A 125 20.79 2.48 33.75
CA PRO A 125 20.39 3.85 34.05
C PRO A 125 21.20 4.92 33.32
N GLY A 126 22.43 4.63 32.88
CA GLY A 126 23.29 5.56 32.14
C GLY A 126 22.90 5.74 30.67
N PHE A 127 21.91 4.98 30.21
CA PHE A 127 21.40 5.03 28.84
C PHE A 127 20.13 5.89 28.80
N ILE A 128 20.03 6.73 27.78
CA ILE A 128 18.86 7.57 27.56
C ILE A 128 17.83 6.83 26.73
N GLU A 129 16.55 7.05 27.03
CA GLU A 129 15.45 6.42 26.34
C GLU A 129 14.89 7.32 25.23
N VAL A 130 15.02 6.87 23.98
CA VAL A 130 14.61 7.63 22.78
C VAL A 130 13.59 6.83 21.94
N PRO A 131 12.71 7.50 21.19
CA PRO A 131 11.82 6.82 20.25
C PRO A 131 12.63 6.20 19.10
N TYR A 132 12.21 5.03 18.60
CA TYR A 132 12.86 4.42 17.45
C TYR A 132 11.90 3.69 16.50
N LEU A 133 12.21 3.80 15.21
CA LEU A 133 11.44 3.16 14.14
C LEU A 133 11.88 1.72 13.90
N ARG A 134 10.88 0.84 13.76
CA ARG A 134 10.99 -0.58 13.40
C ARG A 134 10.54 -0.78 11.96
N VAL A 135 10.74 -2.00 11.43
CA VAL A 135 10.27 -2.39 10.09
C VAL A 135 8.76 -2.15 9.90
N ALA A 136 7.97 -2.28 10.97
CA ALA A 136 6.54 -1.99 10.97
C ALA A 136 6.21 -0.51 10.72
N ASN A 137 7.09 0.41 11.09
CA ASN A 137 6.88 1.84 10.93
C ASN A 137 7.24 2.34 9.52
N VAL A 138 8.10 1.62 8.78
CA VAL A 138 8.57 2.06 7.47
C VAL A 138 7.82 1.29 6.38
N GLN A 139 6.91 1.96 5.69
CA GLN A 139 6.10 1.38 4.63
C GLN A 139 6.45 2.00 3.27
N ARG A 140 5.98 1.38 2.18
CA ARG A 140 6.13 1.95 0.83
C ARG A 140 5.28 3.23 0.75
N GLY A 141 5.93 4.37 0.52
CA GLY A 141 5.20 5.62 0.30
C GLY A 141 4.73 6.35 1.57
N ARG A 142 4.97 5.80 2.78
CA ARG A 142 4.53 6.43 4.04
C ARG A 142 5.28 5.88 5.26
N LEU A 143 5.20 6.61 6.36
CA LEU A 143 5.57 6.13 7.69
C LEU A 143 4.31 5.86 8.52
N ASP A 144 4.26 4.72 9.19
CA ASP A 144 3.23 4.39 10.17
C ASP A 144 3.78 4.70 11.56
N LEU A 145 3.29 5.79 12.15
CA LEU A 145 3.72 6.29 13.46
C LEU A 145 2.68 6.07 14.55
N SER A 146 1.65 5.23 14.29
CA SER A 146 0.61 4.92 15.28
C SER A 146 1.14 4.19 16.52
N ASP A 147 2.19 3.38 16.35
CA ASP A 147 2.91 2.70 17.42
C ASP A 147 4.43 2.82 17.24
N VAL A 148 5.03 3.77 17.95
CA VAL A 148 6.49 3.98 17.98
C VAL A 148 7.02 3.50 19.32
N ALA A 149 7.94 2.54 19.28
CA ALA A 149 8.54 2.00 20.50
C ALA A 149 9.68 2.91 20.95
N ARG A 150 10.09 2.71 22.19
CA ARG A 150 11.26 3.36 22.79
C ARG A 150 12.39 2.35 23.00
N ILE A 151 13.61 2.86 23.01
CA ILE A 151 14.82 2.08 23.26
C ILE A 151 15.81 2.91 24.06
N ARG A 152 16.49 2.26 25.01
CA ARG A 152 17.62 2.83 25.72
C ARG A 152 18.92 2.65 24.95
N VAL A 153 19.63 3.76 24.68
CA VAL A 153 20.93 3.79 24.00
C VAL A 153 21.88 4.76 24.70
N SER A 154 23.19 4.64 24.45
CA SER A 154 24.15 5.64 24.91
C SER A 154 23.86 7.00 24.25
N PRO A 155 24.14 8.13 24.91
CA PRO A 155 23.96 9.46 24.32
C PRO A 155 24.66 9.61 22.96
N SER A 156 25.88 9.10 22.84
CA SER A 156 26.65 9.09 21.58
C SER A 156 25.96 8.34 20.43
N LYS A 157 25.26 7.23 20.73
CA LYS A 157 24.50 6.48 19.72
C LYS A 157 23.20 7.17 19.36
N ALA A 158 22.51 7.77 20.34
CA ALA A 158 21.32 8.56 20.07
C ALA A 158 21.64 9.71 19.10
N GLU A 159 22.75 10.40 19.32
CA GLU A 159 23.21 11.49 18.46
C GLU A 159 23.59 11.00 17.05
N ALA A 160 24.42 9.96 16.96
CA ALA A 160 24.90 9.44 15.68
C ALA A 160 23.78 8.91 14.76
N LEU A 161 22.76 8.27 15.36
CA LEU A 161 21.64 7.66 14.65
C LEU A 161 20.39 8.54 14.61
N SER A 162 20.45 9.77 15.12
CA SER A 162 19.34 10.71 15.09
C SER A 162 18.91 11.01 13.65
N LEU A 163 17.61 10.83 13.41
CA LEU A 163 16.96 11.13 12.15
C LEU A 163 16.79 12.64 11.98
N ARG A 164 17.10 13.11 10.77
CA ARG A 164 16.98 14.50 10.34
C ARG A 164 15.98 14.61 9.20
N PRO A 165 15.24 15.72 9.10
CA PRO A 165 14.37 15.96 7.95
C PRO A 165 15.13 15.73 6.63
N GLY A 166 14.52 14.96 5.72
CA GLY A 166 15.13 14.56 4.45
C GLY A 166 15.90 13.23 4.49
N ASP A 167 16.04 12.57 5.64
CA ASP A 167 16.56 11.21 5.69
C ASP A 167 15.58 10.23 5.03
N VAL A 168 16.08 9.37 4.14
CA VAL A 168 15.27 8.33 3.51
C VAL A 168 15.46 7.01 4.25
N LEU A 169 14.37 6.48 4.80
CA LEU A 169 14.38 5.21 5.53
C LEU A 169 14.09 4.05 4.59
N LEU A 170 14.83 2.95 4.69
CA LEU A 170 14.68 1.77 3.83
C LEU A 170 14.70 0.49 4.67
N ASN A 171 13.78 -0.45 4.44
CA ASN A 171 13.79 -1.71 5.17
C ASN A 171 14.87 -2.68 4.68
N GLU A 172 15.54 -3.33 5.64
CA GLU A 172 16.51 -4.40 5.40
C GLU A 172 15.85 -5.74 5.07
N GLY A 173 14.75 -6.07 5.75
CA GLY A 173 14.21 -7.42 5.73
C GLY A 173 12.70 -7.49 5.90
N GLY A 174 12.13 -8.64 5.50
CA GLY A 174 10.69 -8.87 5.44
C GLY A 174 10.35 -9.88 4.35
N ASP A 175 9.15 -9.75 3.77
CA ASP A 175 8.81 -10.46 2.53
C ASP A 175 9.67 -9.95 1.38
N ARG A 176 9.89 -10.80 0.38
CA ARG A 176 10.82 -10.54 -0.73
C ARG A 176 10.50 -9.24 -1.49
N ASP A 177 9.21 -9.01 -1.74
CA ASP A 177 8.64 -7.84 -2.41
C ASP A 177 8.63 -6.55 -1.56
N LYS A 178 8.98 -6.69 -0.28
CA LYS A 178 8.99 -5.59 0.71
C LYS A 178 10.40 -5.09 1.02
N LEU A 179 11.43 -5.68 0.43
CA LEU A 179 12.81 -5.21 0.59
C LEU A 179 12.99 -3.81 0.02
N ALA A 180 13.84 -3.00 0.68
CA ALA A 180 14.18 -1.63 0.29
C ALA A 180 12.99 -0.66 0.15
N ARG A 181 11.77 -1.05 0.57
CA ARG A 181 10.65 -0.12 0.67
C ARG A 181 10.93 0.92 1.75
N GLY A 182 10.45 2.13 1.52
CA GLY A 182 10.85 3.25 2.33
C GLY A 182 10.02 4.50 2.19
N TRP A 183 10.32 5.47 3.05
CA TRP A 183 9.79 6.82 2.96
C TRP A 183 10.73 7.85 3.57
N VAL A 184 10.44 9.11 3.30
CA VAL A 184 11.19 10.27 3.79
C VAL A 184 10.78 10.59 5.23
N TRP A 185 11.77 10.82 6.09
CA TRP A 185 11.59 11.38 7.42
C TRP A 185 11.45 12.89 7.34
N GLU A 186 10.42 13.45 7.97
CA GLU A 186 10.09 14.89 7.91
C GLU A 186 10.30 15.57 9.27
N GLY A 187 10.88 14.86 10.24
CA GLY A 187 11.05 15.39 11.60
C GLY A 187 9.79 15.22 12.47
N GLN A 188 8.97 14.20 12.19
CA GLN A 188 7.69 13.99 12.87
C GLN A 188 7.84 13.72 14.39
N ILE A 189 8.99 13.19 14.82
CA ILE A 189 9.30 12.89 16.22
C ILE A 189 10.71 13.34 16.57
N GLU A 190 10.84 14.17 17.59
CA GLU A 190 12.14 14.67 18.03
C GLU A 190 13.02 13.53 18.59
N HIS A 191 14.33 13.61 18.33
CA HIS A 191 15.34 12.62 18.77
C HIS A 191 15.05 11.17 18.35
N CYS A 192 14.25 10.97 17.30
CA CYS A 192 13.94 9.64 16.81
C CYS A 192 15.15 8.98 16.14
N ILE A 193 15.35 7.69 16.43
CA ILE A 193 16.38 6.85 15.81
C ILE A 193 15.71 5.66 15.09
N HIS A 194 16.50 4.69 14.61
CA HIS A 194 15.98 3.56 13.87
C HIS A 194 16.64 2.23 14.27
N GLN A 195 15.90 1.14 14.07
CA GLN A 195 16.35 -0.23 14.34
C GLN A 195 17.40 -0.69 13.33
N ASN A 196 18.22 -1.69 13.69
CA ASN A 196 19.17 -2.35 12.78
C ASN A 196 18.56 -2.80 11.44
N HIS A 197 17.30 -3.20 11.41
CA HIS A 197 16.57 -3.63 10.20
C HIS A 197 15.92 -2.49 9.38
N VAL A 198 16.23 -1.25 9.74
CA VAL A 198 15.87 -0.04 9.00
C VAL A 198 17.17 0.68 8.69
N PHE A 199 17.47 0.88 7.41
CA PHE A 199 18.57 1.73 6.98
C PHE A 199 18.13 3.17 6.91
N ARG A 200 19.05 4.08 7.19
CA ARG A 200 18.91 5.51 6.93
C ARG A 200 19.87 5.90 5.82
N ALA A 201 19.34 6.41 4.71
CA ALA A 201 20.10 7.03 3.64
C ALA A 201 19.94 8.56 3.73
N ARG A 202 21.01 9.24 4.12
CA ARG A 202 21.09 10.71 4.16
C ARG A 202 21.70 11.22 2.86
N VAL A 203 20.92 11.88 2.03
CA VAL A 203 21.37 12.39 0.73
C VAL A 203 22.50 13.41 0.92
N ARG A 204 23.60 13.23 0.18
CA ARG A 204 24.76 14.13 0.15
C ARG A 204 24.82 14.95 -1.14
N ASN A 205 24.21 14.45 -2.21
CA ASN A 205 24.20 15.11 -3.52
C ASN A 205 23.06 16.15 -3.59
N PRO A 206 23.36 17.45 -3.75
CA PRO A 206 22.33 18.49 -3.76
C PRO A 206 21.39 18.43 -4.97
N ARG A 207 21.73 17.68 -6.02
CA ARG A 207 20.83 17.45 -7.16
C ARG A 207 19.77 16.39 -6.90
N LEU A 208 19.92 15.61 -5.83
CA LEU A 208 19.01 14.51 -5.51
C LEU A 208 18.06 14.93 -4.39
N ASP A 209 16.78 15.03 -4.73
CA ASP A 209 15.73 15.25 -3.74
C ASP A 209 15.43 13.94 -2.95
N PRO A 210 15.23 13.99 -1.61
CA PRO A 210 14.91 12.80 -0.82
C PRO A 210 13.65 12.05 -1.26
N TYR A 211 12.59 12.74 -1.70
CA TYR A 211 11.39 12.07 -2.20
C TYR A 211 11.67 11.43 -3.55
N PHE A 212 12.47 12.06 -4.41
CA PHE A 212 12.92 11.45 -5.67
C PHE A 212 13.71 10.18 -5.44
N LEU A 213 14.63 10.18 -4.46
CA LEU A 213 15.32 8.98 -4.02
C LEU A 213 14.32 7.94 -3.52
N SER A 214 13.38 8.32 -2.63
CA SER A 214 12.39 7.39 -2.09
C SER A 214 11.49 6.75 -3.17
N TRP A 215 11.08 7.50 -4.19
CA TRP A 215 10.34 6.94 -5.32
C TRP A 215 11.19 5.98 -6.15
N THR A 216 12.46 6.31 -6.36
CA THR A 216 13.41 5.43 -7.04
C THR A 216 13.61 4.11 -6.27
N THR A 217 13.81 4.17 -4.95
CA THR A 217 13.95 2.97 -4.12
C THR A 217 12.67 2.16 -4.05
N ASN A 218 11.51 2.81 -4.04
CA ASN A 218 10.20 2.16 -4.02
C ASN A 218 9.76 1.59 -5.37
N THR A 219 10.56 1.71 -6.43
CA THR A 219 10.23 1.18 -7.76
C THR A 219 11.37 0.33 -8.32
N ILE A 220 12.33 0.97 -9.00
CA ILE A 220 13.49 0.30 -9.59
C ILE A 220 14.34 -0.35 -8.50
N GLY A 221 14.55 0.36 -7.39
CA GLY A 221 15.28 -0.16 -6.23
C GLY A 221 14.61 -1.37 -5.56
N GLY A 222 13.28 -1.41 -5.51
CA GLY A 222 12.52 -2.54 -4.97
C GLY A 222 12.72 -3.79 -5.81
N ARG A 223 12.54 -3.68 -7.14
CA ARG A 223 12.82 -4.79 -8.08
C ARG A 223 14.29 -5.23 -8.03
N TRP A 224 15.20 -4.27 -7.85
CA TRP A 224 16.61 -4.57 -7.67
C TRP A 224 16.86 -5.34 -6.36
N ALA A 225 16.23 -4.94 -5.25
CA ALA A 225 16.35 -5.62 -3.97
C ALA A 225 15.75 -7.04 -4.00
N GLU A 226 14.65 -7.24 -4.74
CA GLU A 226 14.07 -8.56 -5.02
C GLU A 226 15.02 -9.49 -5.80
N ARG A 227 15.98 -8.95 -6.57
CA ARG A 227 16.98 -9.77 -7.27
C ARG A 227 18.21 -10.04 -6.40
N ASN A 228 18.60 -9.07 -5.58
CA ASN A 228 19.88 -9.09 -4.85
C ASN A 228 19.77 -9.46 -3.37
N GLY A 229 18.56 -9.49 -2.80
CA GLY A 229 18.34 -9.93 -1.44
C GLY A 229 18.72 -11.41 -1.27
N LYS A 230 19.03 -11.81 -0.05
CA LYS A 230 19.22 -13.22 0.32
C LYS A 230 17.94 -13.75 0.95
N GLN A 231 17.52 -14.94 0.54
CA GLN A 231 16.34 -15.61 1.08
C GLN A 231 16.78 -16.59 2.18
N SER A 232 16.17 -16.48 3.35
CA SER A 232 16.19 -17.53 4.39
C SER A 232 14.86 -18.30 4.37
N VAL A 233 14.70 -19.31 5.24
CA VAL A 233 13.51 -20.19 5.26
C VAL A 233 12.20 -19.39 5.32
N ASN A 234 12.16 -18.28 6.07
CA ASN A 234 10.93 -17.50 6.26
C ASN A 234 11.02 -16.03 5.81
N LEU A 235 12.22 -15.46 5.70
CA LEU A 235 12.38 -14.01 5.47
C LEU A 235 13.49 -13.73 4.46
N ALA A 236 13.29 -12.68 3.67
CA ALA A 236 14.33 -12.10 2.83
C ALA A 236 15.06 -10.98 3.58
N SER A 237 16.33 -10.76 3.26
CA SER A 237 17.10 -9.61 3.77
C SER A 237 18.11 -9.08 2.75
N ILE A 238 18.50 -7.82 2.91
CA ILE A 238 19.54 -7.17 2.11
C ILE A 238 20.58 -6.46 3.00
N SER A 239 21.84 -6.88 2.94
CA SER A 239 22.87 -6.32 3.81
C SER A 239 23.16 -4.84 3.53
N LEU A 240 23.71 -4.13 4.52
CA LEU A 240 24.17 -2.74 4.36
C LEU A 240 25.19 -2.58 3.21
N SER A 241 26.09 -3.55 3.05
CA SER A 241 27.08 -3.54 1.96
C SER A 241 26.44 -3.73 0.58
N MET A 242 25.34 -4.47 0.51
CA MET A 242 24.61 -4.69 -0.72
C MET A 242 23.73 -3.47 -1.05
N ILE A 243 22.90 -2.99 -0.14
CA ILE A 243 21.99 -1.86 -0.41
C ILE A 243 22.73 -0.58 -0.87
N ARG A 244 23.97 -0.36 -0.41
CA ARG A 244 24.83 0.73 -0.90
C ARG A 244 25.14 0.66 -2.41
N ARG A 245 25.05 -0.53 -3.01
CA ARG A 245 25.27 -0.79 -4.45
C ARG A 245 24.00 -0.60 -5.27
N MET A 246 22.85 -0.31 -4.65
CA MET A 246 21.60 -0.13 -5.37
C MET A 246 21.75 1.01 -6.41
N PRO A 247 21.37 0.76 -7.68
CA PRO A 247 21.33 1.81 -8.69
C PRO A 247 20.24 2.82 -8.34
N VAL A 248 20.60 4.09 -8.37
CA VAL A 248 19.70 5.22 -8.17
C VAL A 248 19.92 6.27 -9.26
N ILE A 249 18.88 7.04 -9.55
CA ILE A 249 18.91 8.06 -10.59
C ILE A 249 19.25 9.40 -9.93
N VAL A 250 20.23 10.09 -10.50
CA VAL A 250 20.56 11.48 -10.19
C VAL A 250 20.11 12.33 -11.38
N PRO A 251 19.01 13.09 -11.25
CA PRO A 251 18.53 13.92 -12.34
C PRO A 251 19.43 15.15 -12.56
N ALA A 252 19.25 15.82 -13.70
CA ALA A 252 19.83 17.13 -13.90
C ALA A 252 19.25 18.15 -12.89
N SER A 253 20.03 19.19 -12.58
CA SER A 253 19.68 20.19 -11.56
C SER A 253 18.29 20.80 -11.81
N GLY A 254 17.48 20.90 -10.74
CA GLY A 254 16.11 21.43 -10.81
C GLY A 254 15.05 20.44 -11.31
N HIS A 255 15.41 19.43 -12.10
CA HIS A 255 14.44 18.46 -12.62
C HIS A 255 13.83 17.57 -11.54
N ALA A 256 14.58 17.22 -10.48
CA ALA A 256 14.04 16.47 -9.35
C ALA A 256 12.78 17.13 -8.78
N SER A 257 12.87 18.42 -8.45
CA SER A 257 11.79 19.18 -7.83
C SER A 257 10.57 19.31 -8.76
N VAL A 258 10.80 19.54 -10.05
CA VAL A 258 9.72 19.61 -11.06
C VAL A 258 9.01 18.26 -11.21
N ALA A 259 9.77 17.17 -11.30
CA ALA A 259 9.21 15.82 -11.38
C ALA A 259 8.40 15.47 -10.13
N ILE A 260 8.90 15.80 -8.94
CA ILE A 260 8.21 15.55 -7.67
C ILE A 260 6.93 16.38 -7.53
N ALA A 261 6.95 17.65 -7.92
CA ALA A 261 5.74 18.49 -7.87
C ALA A 261 4.63 17.93 -8.76
N ARG A 262 4.94 17.60 -10.01
CA ARG A 262 3.99 16.99 -10.95
C ARG A 262 3.47 15.64 -10.45
N LEU A 263 4.39 14.79 -9.98
CA LEU A 263 4.03 13.48 -9.47
C LEU A 263 3.11 13.58 -8.25
N ARG A 264 3.31 14.58 -7.37
CA ARG A 264 2.42 14.81 -6.23
C ARG A 264 0.99 15.13 -6.67
N ASP A 265 0.82 16.06 -7.61
CA ASP A 265 -0.51 16.46 -8.10
C ASP A 265 -1.28 15.29 -8.75
N GLU A 266 -0.56 14.47 -9.52
CA GLU A 266 -1.12 13.27 -10.14
C GLU A 266 -1.49 12.22 -9.09
N LEU A 267 -0.59 11.93 -8.15
CA LEU A 267 -0.84 10.97 -7.07
C LEU A 267 -2.01 11.38 -6.17
N ASP A 268 -2.17 12.68 -5.90
CA ASP A 268 -3.31 13.21 -5.14
C ASP A 268 -4.62 13.00 -5.91
N SER A 269 -4.59 13.20 -7.23
CA SER A 269 -5.73 12.92 -8.11
C SER A 269 -6.09 11.43 -8.10
N MET A 270 -5.10 10.55 -8.13
CA MET A 270 -5.31 9.11 -8.04
C MET A 270 -5.80 8.67 -6.65
N ALA A 271 -5.35 9.32 -5.58
CA ALA A 271 -5.81 9.04 -4.23
C ALA A 271 -7.32 9.30 -4.11
N ARG A 272 -7.82 10.42 -4.67
CA ARG A 272 -9.26 10.71 -4.75
C ARG A 272 -10.03 9.63 -5.51
N LEU A 273 -9.55 9.19 -6.67
CA LEU A 273 -10.18 8.11 -7.44
C LEU A 273 -10.21 6.79 -6.66
N ARG A 274 -9.14 6.47 -5.92
CA ARG A 274 -9.09 5.26 -5.09
C ARG A 274 -10.12 5.30 -3.98
N GLU A 275 -10.33 6.46 -3.36
CA GLU A 275 -11.36 6.66 -2.34
C GLU A 275 -12.78 6.50 -2.92
N GLU A 276 -13.05 7.04 -4.10
CA GLU A 276 -14.34 6.84 -4.79
C GLU A 276 -14.62 5.36 -5.10
N ILE A 277 -13.61 4.62 -5.58
CA ILE A 277 -13.75 3.18 -5.81
C ILE A 277 -14.07 2.44 -4.50
N ALA A 278 -13.35 2.76 -3.42
CA ALA A 278 -13.58 2.13 -2.11
C ALA A 278 -14.99 2.43 -1.55
N ARG A 279 -15.47 3.67 -1.75
CA ARG A 279 -16.85 4.07 -1.41
C ARG A 279 -17.87 3.28 -2.21
N ALA A 280 -17.69 3.18 -3.52
CA ALA A 280 -18.58 2.42 -4.41
C ALA A 280 -18.62 0.92 -4.06
N GLU A 281 -17.48 0.32 -3.71
CA GLU A 281 -17.42 -1.07 -3.24
C GLU A 281 -18.20 -1.28 -1.95
N THR A 282 -18.12 -0.32 -1.02
CA THR A 282 -18.84 -0.36 0.25
C THR A 282 -20.35 -0.25 0.03
N GLN A 283 -20.77 0.67 -0.84
CA GLN A 283 -22.18 0.83 -1.23
C GLN A 283 -22.72 -0.42 -1.94
N ASN A 284 -21.95 -1.03 -2.85
CA ASN A 284 -22.36 -2.26 -3.53
C ASN A 284 -22.60 -3.41 -2.54
N LYS A 285 -21.69 -3.61 -1.57
CA LYS A 285 -21.86 -4.60 -0.49
C LYS A 285 -23.09 -4.31 0.36
N ALA A 286 -23.35 -3.04 0.69
CA ALA A 286 -24.53 -2.64 1.45
C ALA A 286 -25.83 -2.89 0.67
N LEU A 287 -25.87 -2.53 -0.62
CA LEU A 287 -27.02 -2.74 -1.48
C LEU A 287 -27.32 -4.23 -1.68
N ARG A 288 -26.29 -5.08 -1.79
CA ARG A 288 -26.46 -6.54 -1.81
C ARG A 288 -27.19 -7.04 -0.56
N ARG A 289 -26.76 -6.60 0.63
CA ARG A 289 -27.42 -6.96 1.89
C ARG A 289 -28.86 -6.45 1.95
N ALA A 290 -29.10 -5.23 1.50
CA ALA A 290 -30.44 -4.62 1.48
C ALA A 290 -31.40 -5.34 0.52
N VAL A 291 -30.95 -5.70 -0.68
CA VAL A 291 -31.75 -6.44 -1.67
C VAL A 291 -32.13 -7.82 -1.14
N LEU A 292 -31.16 -8.55 -0.55
CA LEU A 292 -31.43 -9.85 0.07
C LEU A 292 -32.42 -9.70 1.24
N ALA A 293 -32.23 -8.71 2.11
CA ALA A 293 -33.15 -8.45 3.22
C ALA A 293 -34.57 -8.14 2.72
N ALA A 294 -34.72 -7.25 1.73
CA ALA A 294 -36.00 -6.87 1.17
C ALA A 294 -36.73 -8.05 0.49
N ALA A 295 -35.98 -8.97 -0.13
CA ALA A 295 -36.54 -10.19 -0.70
C ALA A 295 -37.11 -11.13 0.35
N PHE A 296 -36.37 -11.34 1.44
CA PHE A 296 -36.78 -12.27 2.50
C PHE A 296 -37.79 -11.69 3.49
N THR A 297 -38.06 -10.38 3.45
CA THR A 297 -39.12 -9.72 4.24
C THR A 297 -40.39 -9.42 3.43
N GLY A 298 -40.43 -9.76 2.14
CA GLY A 298 -41.57 -9.48 1.27
C GLY A 298 -41.70 -8.01 0.83
N ALA A 299 -40.70 -7.17 1.09
CA ALA A 299 -40.71 -5.76 0.68
C ALA A 299 -40.49 -5.58 -0.84
N LEU A 300 -39.98 -6.61 -1.54
CA LEU A 300 -39.80 -6.59 -3.00
C LEU A 300 -41.09 -6.91 -3.79
N SER A 301 -42.13 -7.46 -3.15
CA SER A 301 -43.34 -7.92 -3.82
C SER A 301 -44.52 -6.94 -3.74
N CYS A 302 -44.46 -5.96 -2.83
CA CYS A 302 -45.45 -4.91 -2.70
C CYS A 302 -45.24 -3.76 -3.69
N ARG A 303 -45.29 -4.01 -5.02
CA ARG A 303 -45.51 -2.97 -6.06
C ARG A 303 -45.72 -3.58 -7.44
N THR A 304 -46.96 -3.95 -7.73
CA THR A 304 -47.63 -3.80 -9.03
C THR A 304 -49.13 -3.85 -8.72
N GLY A 305 -49.71 -2.69 -8.43
CA GLY A 305 -51.14 -2.57 -8.22
C GLY A 305 -51.88 -2.90 -9.51
N GLU A 306 -52.80 -3.85 -9.44
CA GLU A 306 -53.96 -3.90 -10.31
C GLU A 306 -54.62 -2.52 -10.24
N VAL A 307 -54.65 -1.81 -11.37
CA VAL A 307 -55.57 -0.70 -11.56
C VAL A 307 -56.96 -1.33 -11.55
N PRO A 308 -57.87 -0.99 -10.62
CA PRO A 308 -59.22 -1.48 -10.70
C PRO A 308 -59.84 -0.85 -11.94
N VAL A 309 -60.17 -1.67 -12.93
CA VAL A 309 -61.10 -1.28 -13.98
C VAL A 309 -62.42 -1.02 -13.28
N SER A 310 -62.82 0.24 -13.19
CA SER A 310 -64.13 0.64 -12.72
C SER A 310 -65.18 0.09 -13.67
N ASP A 311 -65.97 -0.86 -13.18
CA ASP A 311 -67.14 -1.42 -13.84
C ASP A 311 -68.19 -0.30 -13.96
N GLU A 312 -68.29 0.32 -15.14
CA GLU A 312 -69.48 1.07 -15.52
C GLU A 312 -70.51 0.09 -16.09
N SER A 313 -71.43 -0.36 -15.23
CA SER A 313 -72.73 -0.87 -15.67
C SER A 313 -73.87 -0.16 -14.93
N VAL A 314 -74.41 0.83 -15.64
CA VAL A 314 -75.84 1.13 -15.85
C VAL A 314 -76.81 0.65 -14.77
N VAL A 315 -77.49 1.60 -14.10
CA VAL A 315 -78.88 1.41 -13.68
C VAL A 315 -79.68 2.70 -13.95
N ALA A 316 -80.66 2.55 -14.84
CA ALA A 316 -81.96 3.23 -15.00
C ALA A 316 -82.06 4.75 -14.90
#